data_AF-A0A831LJA6-F1
#
_entry.id   AF-A0A831LJA6-F1
#
_cell.length_a   1.000
_cell.length_b   1.000
_cell.length_c   1.000
_cell.angle_alpha   90.00
_cell.angle_beta   90.00
_cell.angle_gamma   90.00
#
_symmetry.space_group_name_H-M   'P 1'
#
loop_
_entity.id
_entity.type
_entity.pdbx_description
1 polymer ?
#
loop_
_entity_poly.entity_id
_entity_poly.type
_entity_poly.pdbx_seq_one_letter_code
_entity_poly.pdbx_strand_id
1 'polypeptide(L)' 'MAGRFFARVCVKSINPATGQVVAEYAEHAAEGVEAILASNKSAQSCWRGHRLDERAAFLRRAADILEAETPRLAGL' A
#
# COMPACT_ATOMS: atom_id res chain seq x y z
N MET A 1 13.60 -19.49 -32.80
CA MET A 1 13.79 -19.48 -31.34
C MET A 1 12.59 -18.78 -30.72
N ALA A 2 11.73 -19.52 -30.03
CA ALA A 2 10.46 -19.01 -29.52
C ALA A 2 10.70 -18.09 -28.32
N GLY A 3 10.29 -16.82 -28.46
CA GLY A 3 10.29 -15.84 -27.38
C GLY A 3 9.34 -16.29 -26.28
N ARG A 4 9.89 -16.58 -25.11
CA ARG A 4 9.12 -16.99 -23.94
C ARG A 4 8.50 -15.73 -23.33
N PHE A 5 7.22 -15.52 -23.62
CA PHE A 5 6.41 -14.53 -22.92
C PHE A 5 6.25 -15.00 -21.47
N PHE A 6 7.04 -14.43 -20.55
CA PHE A 6 6.72 -14.51 -19.14
C PHE A 6 5.52 -13.60 -18.91
N ALA A 7 4.35 -14.18 -18.64
CA ALA A 7 3.22 -13.42 -18.12
C ALA A 7 3.71 -12.70 -16.85
N ARG A 8 3.53 -11.38 -16.78
CA ARG A 8 3.81 -10.64 -15.53
C ARG A 8 2.90 -11.20 -14.45
N VAL A 9 3.50 -11.69 -13.37
CA VAL A 9 2.77 -12.14 -12.19
C VAL A 9 2.19 -10.88 -11.53
N CYS A 10 0.85 -10.82 -11.46
CA CYS A 10 0.13 -9.67 -10.96
C CYS A 10 -1.14 -10.09 -10.22
N VAL A 11 -1.48 -9.33 -9.18
CA VAL A 11 -2.75 -9.41 -8.47
C VAL A 11 -3.75 -8.50 -9.16
N LYS A 12 -4.94 -9.04 -9.46
CA LYS A 12 -6.04 -8.27 -10.05
C LYS A 12 -7.01 -7.83 -8.96
N SER A 13 -7.36 -6.55 -8.95
CA SER A 13 -8.53 -6.05 -8.23
C SER A 13 -9.73 -6.11 -9.16
N ILE A 14 -10.80 -6.75 -8.70
CA ILE A 14 -12.00 -7.04 -9.50
C ILE A 14 -13.20 -6.42 -8.79
N ASN A 15 -14.00 -5.65 -9.53
CA ASN A 15 -15.26 -5.11 -9.03
C ASN A 15 -16.24 -6.28 -8.79
N PRO A 16 -16.70 -6.52 -7.55
CA PRO A 16 -17.55 -7.67 -7.25
C PRO A 16 -18.97 -7.55 -7.81
N ALA A 17 -19.46 -6.34 -8.10
CA ALA A 17 -20.80 -6.12 -8.65
C ALA A 17 -20.88 -6.40 -10.16
N THR A 18 -19.77 -6.22 -10.89
CA THR A 18 -19.74 -6.36 -12.37
C THR A 18 -18.81 -7.45 -12.88
N GLY A 19 -17.89 -7.95 -12.05
CA GLY A 19 -16.85 -8.90 -12.43
C GLY A 19 -15.72 -8.29 -13.27
N GLN A 20 -15.71 -6.96 -13.46
CA GLN A 20 -14.69 -6.28 -14.27
C GLN A 20 -13.39 -6.06 -13.47
N VAL A 21 -12.24 -6.23 -14.13
CA VAL A 21 -10.94 -5.87 -13.56
C VAL A 21 -10.84 -4.35 -13.47
N VAL A 22 -10.63 -3.81 -12.27
CA VAL A 22 -10.48 -2.36 -12.03
C VAL A 22 -9.03 -1.92 -11.94
N ALA A 23 -8.12 -2.83 -11.56
CA ALA A 23 -6.69 -2.58 -11.53
C ALA A 23 -5.88 -3.89 -11.52
N GLU A 24 -4.64 -3.82 -11.99
CA GLU A 24 -3.65 -4.89 -11.86
C GLU A 24 -2.41 -4.36 -11.15
N TYR A 25 -1.95 -5.08 -10.14
CA TYR A 25 -0.81 -4.70 -9.30
C TYR A 25 0.28 -5.76 -9.44
N ALA A 26 1.53 -5.31 -9.53
CA ALA A 26 2.65 -6.24 -9.53
C ALA A 26 2.73 -6.96 -8.17
N GLU A 27 2.97 -8.27 -8.19
CA GLU A 27 3.27 -9.00 -6.96
C GLU A 27 4.63 -8.56 -6.40
N HIS A 28 4.72 -8.49 -5.07
CA HIS A 28 6.00 -8.29 -4.42
C HIS A 28 6.86 -9.56 -4.57
N ALA A 29 8.09 -9.40 -5.06
CA ALA A 29 9.11 -10.45 -4.98
C ALA A 29 9.58 -10.63 -3.53
N ALA A 30 10.01 -11.85 -3.18
CA ALA A 30 10.46 -12.17 -1.82
C ALA A 30 11.58 -11.23 -1.35
N GLU A 31 12.53 -10.91 -2.22
CA GLU A 31 13.64 -10.00 -1.94
C GLU A 31 13.15 -8.57 -1.70
N GLY A 32 12.09 -8.16 -2.39
CA GLY A 32 11.44 -6.86 -2.19
C GLY A 32 10.78 -6.76 -0.82
N VAL A 33 10.15 -7.85 -0.36
CA VAL A 33 9.56 -7.92 0.98
C VAL A 33 10.64 -7.80 2.05
N GLU A 34 11.75 -8.52 1.92
CA GLU A 34 12.86 -8.45 2.88
C GLU A 34 13.47 -7.05 2.98
N ALA A 35 13.65 -6.37 1.85
CA ALA A 35 14.12 -4.98 1.83
C ALA A 35 13.15 -4.02 2.56
N ILE A 36 11.84 -4.19 2.37
CA ILE A 36 10.80 -3.42 3.06
C ILE A 36 10.85 -3.68 4.57
N LEU A 37 10.98 -4.94 4.99
CA LEU A 37 11.08 -5.32 6.40
C LEU A 37 12.32 -4.71 7.07
N ALA A 38 13.48 -4.76 6.40
CA ALA A 38 14.71 -4.15 6.91
C ALA A 38 14.57 -2.63 7.10
N SER A 39 13.95 -1.94 6.13
CA SER A 39 13.66 -0.51 6.23
C SER A 39 12.71 -0.19 7.38
N ASN A 40 11.63 -0.98 7.52
CA ASN A 40 10.65 -0.82 8.60
C ASN A 40 11.25 -1.04 9.99
N LYS A 41 12.20 -1.97 10.14
CA LYS A 41 12.91 -2.18 11.42
C LYS A 41 13.66 -0.92 11.86
N SER A 42 14.32 -0.24 10.92
CA SER A 42 14.99 1.04 11.20
C SER A 42 14.00 2.15 11.53
N ALA A 43 12.92 2.28 10.75
CA ALA A 43 11.87 3.28 10.99
C ALA A 43 11.16 3.08 12.33
N GLN A 44 10.93 1.83 12.74
CA GLN A 44 10.31 1.48 14.02
C GLN A 44 11.14 1.97 15.21
N SER A 45 12.47 1.94 15.10
CA SER A 45 13.37 2.41 16.15
C SER A 45 13.26 3.91 16.38
N CYS A 46 13.03 4.69 15.31
CA CYS A 46 12.68 6.11 15.44
C CYS A 46 11.25 6.28 15.97
N TRP A 47 10.29 5.51 15.43
CA TRP A 47 8.88 5.62 15.81
C TRP A 47 8.62 5.38 17.30
N ARG A 48 9.28 4.38 17.90
CA ARG A 48 9.15 4.08 19.33
C ARG A 48 9.66 5.20 20.25
N GLY A 49 10.51 6.09 19.74
CA GLY A 49 11.05 7.23 20.48
C GLY A 49 10.07 8.40 20.57
N HIS A 50 9.07 8.46 19.68
CA HIS A 50 8.05 9.51 19.73
C HIS A 50 7.15 9.39 20.94
N ARG A 51 6.76 10.53 21.49
CA ARG A 51 5.76 10.63 22.54
C ARG A 51 4.36 10.35 21.99
N LEU A 52 3.41 10.07 22.89
CA LEU A 52 2.05 9.73 22.49
C LEU A 52 1.33 10.89 21.75
N ASP A 53 1.52 12.12 22.21
CA ASP A 53 0.99 13.35 21.61
C ASP A 53 1.49 13.57 20.18
N GLU A 54 2.79 13.34 19.94
CA GLU A 54 3.42 13.39 18.62
C GLU A 54 2.85 12.33 17.68
N ARG A 55 2.75 11.07 18.13
CA ARG A 55 2.14 10.00 17.34
C ARG A 55 0.69 10.31 17.00
N ALA A 56 -0.07 10.83 17.96
CA ALA A 56 -1.45 11.22 17.75
C ALA A 56 -1.59 12.39 16.76
N ALA A 57 -0.60 13.29 16.67
CA ALA A 57 -0.62 14.38 15.69
C ALA A 57 -0.55 13.86 14.26
N PHE A 58 0.29 12.85 13.99
CA PHE A 58 0.33 12.20 12.68
C PHE A 58 -1.00 11.53 12.32
N LEU A 59 -1.63 10.84 13.27
CA LEU A 59 -2.93 10.20 13.04
C LEU A 59 -4.06 11.21 12.78
N ARG A 60 -4.09 12.33 13.54
CA ARG A 60 -5.05 13.41 13.28
C ARG A 60 -4.86 13.99 11.88
N ARG A 61 -3.61 14.25 11.48
CA ARG A 61 -3.33 14.76 10.14
C ARG A 61 -3.75 13.78 9.04
N ALA A 62 -3.54 12.48 9.26
CA ALA A 62 -4.02 11.46 8.32
C ALA A 62 -5.56 11.45 8.24
N ALA A 63 -6.26 11.60 9.36
CA ALA A 63 -7.72 11.74 9.38
C ALA A 63 -8.19 12.97 8.58
N ASP A 64 -7.58 14.14 8.80
CA ASP A 64 -7.91 15.37 8.04
C ASP A 64 -7.81 15.14 6.52
N ILE A 65 -6.77 14.42 6.07
CA ILE A 65 -6.56 14.10 4.65
C ILE A 65 -7.66 13.15 4.14
N LEU A 66 -7.98 12.10 4.91
CA LEU A 66 -9.02 11.14 4.53
C LEU A 66 -10.42 11.80 4.47
N GLU A 67 -10.72 12.69 5.42
CA GLU A 67 -11.97 13.45 5.44
C GLU A 67 -12.06 14.38 4.21
N ALA A 68 -10.99 15.12 3.91
CA ALA A 68 -10.94 16.01 2.73
C ALA A 68 -11.10 15.24 1.42
N GLU A 69 -10.56 14.02 1.33
CA GLU A 69 -10.59 13.18 0.13
C GLU A 69 -11.82 12.27 0.05
N THR A 70 -12.75 12.34 1.01
CA THR A 70 -13.92 11.46 1.11
C THR A 70 -14.72 11.36 -0.20
N PRO A 71 -15.05 12.45 -0.92
CA PRO A 71 -15.81 12.35 -2.16
C PRO A 71 -15.12 11.49 -3.23
N ARG A 72 -13.78 11.48 -3.28
CA ARG A 72 -13.01 10.65 -4.21
C ARG A 72 -12.85 9.22 -3.69
N LEU A 73 -12.51 9.08 -2.41
CA LEU A 73 -12.22 7.78 -1.79
C LEU A 73 -13.46 6.89 -1.65
N ALA A 74 -14.65 7.46 -1.43
CA ALA A 74 -15.90 6.71 -1.31
C ALA A 74 -16.32 5.98 -2.60
N GLY A 75 -15.75 6.36 -3.75
CA GLY A 75 -16.03 5.75 -5.06
C GLY A 75 -14.95 4.78 -5.56
N LEU A 76 -13.92 4.48 -4.74
CA LEU A 76 -12.91 3.47 -5.04
C LEU A 76 -13.40 2.07 -4.62
#